data_AF-A0A9D5HXY1-F1
#
_entry.id   AF-A0A9D5HXY1-F1
#
_cell.length_a   1.000
_cell.length_b   1.000
_cell.length_c   1.000
_cell.angle_alpha   90.00
_cell.angle_beta   90.00
_cell.angle_gamma   90.00
#
_symmetry.space_group_name_H-M   'P 1'
#
loop_
_entity.id
_entity.type
_entity.pdbx_description
1 polymer ?
#
loop_
_entity_poly.entity_id
_entity_poly.type
_entity_poly.pdbx_seq_one_letter_code
_entity_poly.pdbx_strand_id
1 'polypeptide(L)'
;MLANDVLFELEKISFFQEIKKKAKERNFIVEVSDCSHKIDIALASHYVDYAQKIISIEVPFNNVELNALFVHELIHAELFLKGFPRILRYPDIEIPESLDYCATMIENMAHHYYLYPRLQELGFRHSYANESWITDKVFGSQGEYIIDRALNILECDYRELGLPPDVEKFLKNRADYSLYRRFKRLYKGSDTPRLMRTNILSIIREISNFNKRDNRNNEINNKSFRDTFDNYFYIPVKLNDQEKKLQANKLFKITREVDQKHHRLRLLTNNEVVKLLNGDIYSKDQARNFLDNSSAGEIYSV
;
A
#
# COMPACT_ATOMS: atom_id res chain seq x y z
N MET A 1 -34.43 10.60 4.00
CA MET A 1 -33.87 10.40 2.65
C MET A 1 -33.89 8.92 2.35
N LEU A 2 -34.31 8.53 1.15
CA LEU A 2 -34.15 7.16 0.69
C LEU A 2 -32.68 6.96 0.27
N ALA A 3 -32.15 5.73 0.33
CA ALA A 3 -30.76 5.43 -0.02
C ALA A 3 -30.38 5.93 -1.44
N ASN A 4 -31.32 5.90 -2.38
CA ASN A 4 -31.14 6.40 -3.74
C ASN A 4 -30.92 7.92 -3.80
N ASP A 5 -31.56 8.69 -2.90
CA ASP A 5 -31.38 10.14 -2.84
C ASP A 5 -29.98 10.48 -2.35
N VAL A 6 -29.50 9.75 -1.34
CA VAL A 6 -28.15 9.92 -0.80
C VAL A 6 -27.09 9.61 -1.85
N LEU A 7 -27.24 8.48 -2.55
CA LEU A 7 -26.33 8.10 -3.63
C LEU A 7 -26.29 9.17 -4.74
N PHE A 8 -27.45 9.71 -5.12
CA PHE A 8 -27.54 10.78 -6.11
C PHE A 8 -26.79 12.05 -5.68
N GLU A 9 -26.84 12.43 -4.40
CA GLU A 9 -26.07 13.57 -3.89
C GLU A 9 -24.56 13.28 -3.89
N LEU A 10 -24.14 12.07 -3.48
CA LEU A 10 -22.73 11.67 -3.52
C LEU A 10 -22.17 11.67 -4.95
N GLU A 11 -22.98 11.29 -5.94
CA GLU A 11 -22.62 11.34 -7.36
C GLU A 11 -22.32 12.75 -7.87
N LYS A 12 -22.83 13.80 -7.21
CA LYS A 12 -22.53 15.19 -7.61
C LYS A 12 -21.15 15.67 -7.17
N ILE A 13 -20.47 14.96 -6.28
CA ILE A 13 -19.12 15.34 -5.83
C ILE A 13 -18.16 15.24 -7.01
N SER A 14 -17.55 16.37 -7.39
CA SER A 14 -16.67 16.46 -8.58
C SER A 14 -15.50 15.49 -8.51
N PHE A 15 -14.91 15.31 -7.33
CA PHE A 15 -13.83 14.36 -7.10
C PHE A 15 -14.25 12.91 -7.40
N PHE A 16 -15.50 12.53 -7.10
CA PHE A 16 -15.98 11.19 -7.43
C PHE A 16 -16.02 10.95 -8.95
N GLN A 17 -16.45 11.94 -9.73
CA GLN A 17 -16.44 11.86 -11.19
C GLN A 17 -15.02 11.71 -11.76
N GLU A 18 -14.04 12.38 -11.16
CA GLU A 18 -12.63 12.19 -11.49
C GLU A 18 -12.17 10.75 -11.22
N ILE A 19 -12.53 10.17 -10.07
CA ILE A 19 -12.21 8.79 -9.73
C ILE A 19 -12.89 7.80 -10.68
N LYS A 20 -14.18 7.97 -11.00
CA LYS A 20 -14.88 7.12 -11.99
C LYS A 20 -14.19 7.15 -13.34
N LYS A 21 -13.74 8.32 -13.79
CA LYS A 21 -12.99 8.47 -15.05
C LYS A 21 -11.65 7.72 -15.00
N LYS A 22 -10.83 7.93 -13.95
CA LYS A 22 -9.54 7.24 -13.78
C LYS A 22 -9.70 5.72 -13.65
N ALA A 23 -10.74 5.27 -12.97
CA ALA A 23 -11.06 3.85 -12.84
C ALA A 23 -11.39 3.24 -14.20
N LYS A 24 -12.25 3.90 -14.98
CA LYS A 24 -12.61 3.48 -16.35
C LYS A 24 -11.40 3.39 -17.27
N GLU A 25 -10.49 4.36 -17.21
CA GLU A 25 -9.22 4.34 -17.97
C GLU A 25 -8.33 3.13 -17.63
N ARG A 26 -8.53 2.53 -16.46
CA ARG A 26 -7.82 1.33 -15.99
C ARG A 26 -8.65 0.05 -16.01
N ASN A 27 -9.79 0.07 -16.71
CA ASN A 27 -10.76 -1.02 -16.78
C ASN A 27 -11.32 -1.44 -15.41
N PHE A 28 -11.56 -0.49 -14.50
CA PHE A 28 -12.29 -0.69 -13.25
C PHE A 28 -13.63 0.05 -13.25
N ILE A 29 -14.60 -0.49 -12.52
CA ILE A 29 -15.87 0.15 -12.17
C ILE A 29 -15.79 0.58 -10.70
N VAL A 30 -16.41 1.71 -10.36
CA VAL A 30 -16.53 2.17 -8.96
C VAL A 30 -17.98 2.03 -8.53
N GLU A 31 -18.20 1.29 -7.45
CA GLU A 31 -19.51 1.03 -6.85
C GLU A 31 -19.57 1.65 -5.46
N VAL A 32 -20.74 2.18 -5.10
CA VAL A 32 -20.96 2.83 -3.80
C VAL A 32 -22.16 2.17 -3.14
N SER A 33 -22.01 1.76 -1.88
CA SER A 33 -23.07 1.10 -1.13
C SER A 33 -23.14 1.56 0.32
N ASP A 34 -24.32 1.41 0.91
CA ASP A 34 -24.56 1.73 2.32
C ASP A 34 -24.01 0.61 3.22
N CYS A 35 -23.27 0.97 4.27
CA CYS A 35 -22.85 0.06 5.33
C CYS A 35 -23.45 0.39 6.71
N SER A 36 -24.48 1.25 6.79
CA SER A 36 -25.13 1.65 8.05
C SER A 36 -25.65 0.48 8.91
N HIS A 37 -25.82 -0.70 8.32
CA HIS A 37 -26.33 -1.91 8.97
C HIS A 37 -25.21 -2.83 9.49
N LYS A 38 -23.96 -2.59 9.09
CA LYS A 38 -22.82 -3.43 9.48
C LYS A 38 -22.36 -3.04 10.89
N ILE A 39 -22.17 -4.04 11.73
CA ILE A 39 -21.55 -3.89 13.06
C ILE A 39 -20.05 -4.11 12.86
N ASP A 40 -19.39 -3.25 12.08
CA ASP A 40 -17.95 -3.39 11.80
C ASP A 40 -17.13 -2.35 12.55
N ILE A 41 -15.85 -2.67 12.77
CA ILE A 41 -14.89 -1.86 13.53
C ILE A 41 -14.53 -0.55 12.79
N ALA A 42 -14.66 -0.52 11.46
CA ALA A 42 -14.37 0.64 10.61
C ALA A 42 -15.65 1.38 10.20
N LEU A 43 -15.62 2.72 10.31
CA LEU A 43 -16.76 3.59 9.98
C LEU A 43 -17.09 3.65 8.49
N ALA A 44 -16.13 3.35 7.61
CA ALA A 44 -16.28 3.28 6.17
C ALA A 44 -15.21 2.34 5.62
N SER A 45 -15.34 1.91 4.36
CA SER A 45 -14.32 1.07 3.75
C SER A 45 -14.17 1.25 2.25
N HIS A 46 -12.95 1.02 1.79
CA HIS A 46 -12.60 0.86 0.38
C HIS A 46 -12.02 -0.53 0.14
N TYR A 47 -12.59 -1.25 -0.83
CA TYR A 47 -12.15 -2.57 -1.27
C TYR A 47 -11.94 -2.64 -2.79
N VAL A 48 -11.03 -3.49 -3.24
CA VAL A 48 -10.75 -3.70 -4.67
C VAL A 48 -10.87 -5.19 -4.99
N ASP A 49 -11.85 -5.52 -5.82
CA ASP A 49 -11.94 -6.81 -6.49
C ASP A 49 -11.13 -6.78 -7.79
N TYR A 50 -9.96 -7.40 -7.78
CA TYR A 50 -9.08 -7.47 -8.94
C TYR A 50 -9.61 -8.38 -10.06
N ALA A 51 -10.44 -9.38 -9.74
CA ALA A 51 -10.97 -10.34 -10.69
C ALA A 51 -12.15 -9.75 -11.45
N GLN A 52 -13.09 -9.15 -10.71
CA GLN A 52 -14.28 -8.49 -11.28
C GLN A 52 -14.00 -7.06 -11.74
N LYS A 53 -12.84 -6.50 -11.39
CA LYS A 53 -12.45 -5.12 -11.66
C LYS A 53 -13.40 -4.09 -11.03
N ILE A 54 -13.75 -4.30 -9.78
CA ILE A 54 -14.64 -3.41 -9.02
C ILE A 54 -13.85 -2.74 -7.90
N ILE A 55 -14.05 -1.43 -7.74
CA ILE A 55 -13.63 -0.65 -6.58
C ILE A 55 -14.91 -0.36 -5.79
N SER A 56 -15.06 -1.00 -4.63
CA SER A 56 -16.22 -0.83 -3.76
C SER A 56 -15.92 0.23 -2.70
N ILE A 57 -16.79 1.22 -2.59
CA ILE A 57 -16.77 2.26 -1.58
C ILE A 57 -18.01 2.07 -0.70
N GLU A 58 -17.80 1.68 0.55
CA GLU A 58 -18.87 1.48 1.51
C GLU A 58 -18.87 2.60 2.54
N VAL A 59 -19.98 3.33 2.66
CA VAL A 59 -20.13 4.42 3.63
C VAL A 59 -21.49 4.36 4.32
N PRO A 60 -21.59 4.72 5.61
CA PRO A 60 -22.85 4.73 6.34
C PRO A 60 -23.67 5.96 5.95
N PHE A 61 -24.73 5.77 5.16
CA PHE A 61 -25.54 6.85 4.61
C PHE A 61 -26.24 7.71 5.67
N ASN A 62 -26.36 7.23 6.91
CA ASN A 62 -26.93 7.97 8.03
C ASN A 62 -25.90 8.76 8.86
N ASN A 63 -24.61 8.74 8.51
CA ASN A 63 -23.56 9.36 9.30
C ASN A 63 -23.47 10.89 9.07
N VAL A 64 -23.25 11.65 10.14
CA VAL A 64 -23.16 13.11 10.11
C VAL A 64 -21.97 13.64 9.29
N GLU A 65 -20.91 12.84 9.17
CA GLU A 65 -19.70 13.14 8.40
C GLU A 65 -19.67 12.38 7.05
N LEU A 66 -20.83 11.93 6.54
CA LEU A 66 -20.95 11.11 5.33
C LEU A 66 -20.08 11.61 4.16
N ASN A 67 -20.16 12.89 3.82
CA ASN A 67 -19.39 13.42 2.68
C ASN A 67 -17.87 13.35 2.94
N ALA A 68 -17.42 13.61 4.16
CA ALA A 68 -16.01 13.51 4.51
C ALA A 68 -15.52 12.05 4.50
N LEU A 69 -16.34 11.12 5.00
CA LEU A 69 -16.06 9.67 4.94
C LEU A 69 -15.99 9.18 3.50
N PHE A 70 -16.96 9.58 2.68
CA PHE A 70 -16.97 9.23 1.26
C PHE A 70 -15.74 9.75 0.52
N VAL A 71 -15.36 11.02 0.72
CA VAL A 71 -14.16 11.58 0.10
C VAL A 71 -12.88 10.94 0.63
N HIS A 72 -12.82 10.57 1.90
CA HIS A 72 -11.72 9.80 2.48
C HIS A 72 -11.51 8.48 1.73
N GLU A 73 -12.57 7.68 1.56
CA GLU A 73 -12.48 6.41 0.82
C GLU A 73 -12.16 6.62 -0.67
N LEU A 74 -12.65 7.71 -1.28
CA LEU A 74 -12.27 8.08 -2.65
C LEU A 74 -10.78 8.42 -2.79
N ILE A 75 -10.14 8.97 -1.75
CA ILE A 75 -8.69 9.21 -1.78
C ILE A 75 -7.95 7.87 -1.71
N HIS A 76 -8.41 6.89 -0.92
CA HIS A 76 -7.85 5.53 -0.96
C HIS A 76 -8.01 4.88 -2.36
N ALA A 77 -9.16 5.07 -3.01
CA ALA A 77 -9.36 4.66 -4.41
C ALA A 77 -8.36 5.35 -5.34
N GLU A 78 -8.13 6.65 -5.14
CA GLU A 78 -7.17 7.41 -5.94
C GLU A 78 -5.74 6.87 -5.77
N LEU A 79 -5.32 6.58 -4.54
CA LEU A 79 -4.01 6.00 -4.25
C LEU A 79 -3.86 4.65 -4.96
N PHE A 80 -4.86 3.78 -4.89
CA PHE A 80 -4.89 2.52 -5.65
C PHE A 80 -4.75 2.77 -7.15
N LEU A 81 -5.56 3.66 -7.71
CA LEU A 81 -5.53 4.05 -9.12
C LEU A 81 -4.23 4.76 -9.51
N LYS A 82 -3.44 5.31 -8.59
CA LYS A 82 -2.09 5.83 -8.87
C LYS A 82 -1.02 4.76 -8.74
N GLY A 83 -1.37 3.55 -8.30
CA GLY A 83 -0.48 2.41 -8.15
C GLY A 83 0.34 2.45 -6.85
N PHE A 84 -0.13 3.16 -5.83
CA PHE A 84 0.45 3.12 -4.50
C PHE A 84 0.35 1.70 -3.91
N PRO A 85 1.35 1.31 -3.11
CA PRO A 85 1.44 -0.06 -2.61
C PRO A 85 0.32 -0.37 -1.61
N ARG A 86 -0.12 -1.64 -1.64
CA ARG A 86 -0.79 -2.31 -0.53
C ARG A 86 0.10 -3.45 -0.01
N ILE A 87 -0.05 -3.77 1.26
CA ILE A 87 0.48 -4.97 1.89
C ILE A 87 -0.54 -6.07 1.58
N LEU A 88 -0.13 -7.01 0.73
CA LEU A 88 -0.99 -8.11 0.31
C LEU A 88 -0.71 -9.35 1.15
N ARG A 89 -1.78 -10.07 1.46
CA ARG A 89 -1.78 -11.34 2.20
C ARG A 89 -1.50 -12.49 1.24
N TYR A 90 -0.77 -13.51 1.67
CA TYR A 90 -0.76 -14.78 0.95
C TYR A 90 -2.12 -15.48 1.14
N PRO A 91 -2.81 -15.87 0.06
CA PRO A 91 -4.20 -16.34 0.14
C PRO A 91 -4.37 -17.66 0.90
N ASP A 92 -3.31 -18.49 0.94
CA ASP A 92 -3.37 -19.84 1.51
C ASP A 92 -2.76 -19.93 2.93
N ILE A 93 -2.50 -18.79 3.57
CA ILE A 93 -1.86 -18.74 4.88
C ILE A 93 -2.81 -18.09 5.88
N GLU A 94 -3.11 -18.81 6.97
CA GLU A 94 -3.82 -18.23 8.10
C GLU A 94 -2.91 -17.24 8.83
N ILE A 95 -3.38 -15.99 8.96
CA ILE A 95 -2.59 -14.89 9.51
C ILE A 95 -3.04 -14.63 10.94
N PRO A 96 -2.10 -14.53 11.91
CA PRO A 96 -2.45 -14.11 13.27
C PRO A 96 -3.08 -12.71 13.26
N GLU A 97 -4.23 -12.56 13.94
CA GLU A 97 -5.00 -11.31 13.97
C GLU A 97 -4.17 -10.08 14.37
N SER A 98 -3.32 -10.22 15.39
CA SER A 98 -2.44 -9.14 15.84
C SER A 98 -1.43 -8.69 14.79
N LEU A 99 -0.99 -9.61 13.94
CA LEU A 99 -0.06 -9.33 12.86
C LEU A 99 -0.78 -8.70 11.67
N ASP A 100 -2.00 -9.16 11.35
CA ASP A 100 -2.85 -8.55 10.33
C ASP A 100 -3.22 -7.11 10.68
N TYR A 101 -3.63 -6.87 11.93
CA TYR A 101 -3.88 -5.53 12.45
C TYR A 101 -2.64 -4.62 12.31
N CYS A 102 -1.46 -5.12 12.66
CA CYS A 102 -0.22 -4.36 12.53
C CYS A 102 0.09 -4.02 11.07
N ALA A 103 -0.08 -4.97 10.14
CA ALA A 103 0.08 -4.75 8.71
C ALA A 103 -0.87 -3.66 8.21
N THR A 104 -2.17 -3.75 8.52
CA THR A 104 -3.17 -2.75 8.17
C THR A 104 -2.82 -1.36 8.72
N MET A 105 -2.39 -1.27 9.98
CA MET A 105 -1.98 0.02 10.56
C MET A 105 -0.78 0.63 9.84
N ILE A 106 0.24 -0.17 9.49
CA ILE A 106 1.40 0.32 8.74
C ILE A 106 1.01 0.84 7.35
N GLU A 107 0.16 0.11 6.62
CA GLU A 107 -0.35 0.56 5.32
C GLU A 107 -1.16 1.85 5.46
N ASN A 108 -2.13 1.87 6.39
CA ASN A 108 -3.01 3.00 6.60
C ASN A 108 -2.22 4.25 6.96
N MET A 109 -1.24 4.18 7.87
CA MET A 109 -0.39 5.34 8.19
C MET A 109 0.34 5.88 6.96
N ALA A 110 0.82 4.99 6.08
CA ALA A 110 1.48 5.40 4.85
C ALA A 110 0.53 6.16 3.92
N HIS A 111 -0.70 5.66 3.76
CA HIS A 111 -1.73 6.30 2.94
C HIS A 111 -2.21 7.61 3.59
N HIS A 112 -2.39 7.62 4.90
CA HIS A 112 -2.93 8.74 5.67
C HIS A 112 -2.02 9.96 5.70
N TYR A 113 -0.70 9.75 5.60
CA TYR A 113 0.26 10.82 5.35
C TYR A 113 -0.10 11.65 4.09
N TYR A 114 -0.59 11.00 3.03
CA TYR A 114 -1.07 11.67 1.83
C TYR A 114 -2.54 12.10 1.95
N LEU A 115 -3.36 11.27 2.60
CA LEU A 115 -4.81 11.42 2.62
C LEU A 115 -5.25 12.68 3.34
N TYR A 116 -4.79 12.93 4.56
CA TYR A 116 -5.33 14.03 5.36
C TYR A 116 -5.07 15.43 4.77
N PRO A 117 -3.85 15.75 4.28
CA PRO A 117 -3.64 16.98 3.53
C PRO A 117 -4.58 17.08 2.32
N ARG A 118 -4.71 15.98 1.56
CA ARG A 118 -5.57 15.94 0.37
C ARG A 118 -7.05 16.12 0.70
N LEU A 119 -7.52 15.59 1.82
CA LEU A 119 -8.89 15.74 2.30
C LEU A 119 -9.20 17.21 2.60
N GLN A 120 -8.27 17.91 3.26
CA GLN A 120 -8.41 19.34 3.55
C GLN A 120 -8.34 20.21 2.29
N GLU A 121 -7.45 19.89 1.33
CA GLU A 121 -7.39 20.56 0.02
C GLU A 121 -8.73 20.48 -0.74
N LEU A 122 -9.45 19.37 -0.58
CA LEU A 122 -10.78 19.16 -1.16
C LEU A 122 -11.91 19.82 -0.35
N GLY A 123 -11.59 20.49 0.76
CA GLY A 123 -12.54 21.20 1.61
C GLY A 123 -13.27 20.33 2.64
N PHE A 124 -12.79 19.11 2.90
CA PHE A 124 -13.39 18.19 3.86
C PHE A 124 -12.53 18.02 5.11
N ARG A 125 -13.18 17.72 6.25
CA ARG A 125 -12.54 17.39 7.51
C ARG A 125 -13.43 16.45 8.33
N HIS A 126 -12.79 15.58 9.10
CA HIS A 126 -13.42 14.69 10.08
C HIS A 126 -13.44 15.34 11.47
N SER A 127 -14.28 16.35 11.66
CA SER A 127 -14.34 17.08 12.93
C SER A 127 -14.66 16.17 14.12
N TYR A 128 -15.73 15.38 14.03
CA TYR A 128 -16.18 14.54 15.16
C TYR A 128 -15.28 13.32 15.33
N ALA A 129 -14.96 12.62 14.24
CA ALA A 129 -14.10 11.44 14.33
C ALA A 129 -12.67 11.77 14.78
N ASN A 130 -12.14 12.96 14.47
CA ASN A 130 -10.82 13.37 14.97
C ASN A 130 -10.83 13.64 16.48
N GLU A 131 -11.87 14.30 17.00
CA GLU A 131 -12.00 14.57 18.43
C GLU A 131 -12.13 13.28 19.25
N SER A 132 -12.98 12.34 18.79
CA SER A 132 -13.08 11.00 19.39
C SER A 132 -11.75 10.25 19.31
N TRP A 133 -11.04 10.31 18.18
CA TRP A 133 -9.73 9.66 18.07
C TRP A 133 -8.73 10.18 19.09
N ILE A 134 -8.61 11.50 19.26
CA ILE A 134 -7.71 12.12 20.24
C ILE A 134 -8.09 11.68 21.66
N THR A 135 -9.38 11.75 21.99
CA THR A 135 -9.88 11.40 23.32
C THR A 135 -9.63 9.93 23.64
N ASP A 136 -10.01 9.03 22.73
CA ASP A 136 -10.04 7.59 22.99
C ASP A 136 -8.67 6.93 22.77
N LYS A 137 -7.96 7.30 21.71
CA LYS A 137 -6.73 6.63 21.26
C LYS A 137 -5.45 7.32 21.73
N VAL A 138 -5.48 8.63 22.01
CA VAL A 138 -4.29 9.37 22.44
C VAL A 138 -4.30 9.63 23.94
N PHE A 139 -5.38 10.21 24.47
CA PHE A 139 -5.53 10.45 25.91
C PHE A 139 -6.04 9.24 26.68
N GLY A 140 -6.85 8.38 26.05
CA GLY A 140 -7.35 7.15 26.62
C GLY A 140 -6.28 6.06 26.79
N SER A 141 -6.67 4.95 27.42
CA SER A 141 -5.80 3.79 27.65
C SER A 141 -5.80 2.79 26.48
N GLN A 142 -6.25 3.21 25.29
CA GLN A 142 -6.37 2.31 24.14
C GLN A 142 -5.02 2.06 23.47
N GLY A 143 -4.71 0.78 23.28
CA GLY A 143 -3.49 0.27 22.67
C GLY A 143 -2.59 -0.44 23.68
N GLU A 144 -2.57 -1.76 23.61
CA GLU A 144 -1.84 -2.62 24.56
C GLU A 144 -0.31 -2.40 24.43
N TYR A 145 0.18 -2.17 23.21
CA TYR A 145 1.60 -2.14 22.88
C TYR A 145 2.12 -0.74 22.58
N ILE A 146 3.40 -0.47 22.91
CA ILE A 146 4.08 0.83 22.66
C ILE A 146 4.04 1.21 21.16
N ILE A 147 4.16 0.23 20.27
CA ILE A 147 4.12 0.44 18.81
C ILE A 147 2.76 0.96 18.37
N ASP A 148 1.68 0.33 18.86
CA ASP A 148 0.31 0.73 18.54
C ASP A 148 0.05 2.17 19.02
N ARG A 149 0.38 2.48 20.28
CA ARG A 149 0.29 3.85 20.79
C ARG A 149 1.10 4.85 19.96
N ALA A 150 2.30 4.48 19.51
CA ALA A 150 3.11 5.34 18.64
C ALA A 150 2.47 5.58 17.26
N LEU A 151 1.78 4.59 16.70
CA LEU A 151 1.03 4.73 15.45
C LEU A 151 -0.24 5.57 15.65
N ASN A 152 -0.95 5.42 16.77
CA ASN A 152 -2.13 6.24 17.10
C ASN A 152 -1.78 7.72 17.28
N ILE A 153 -0.61 8.02 17.88
CA ILE A 153 -0.07 9.39 17.97
C ILE A 153 0.28 9.92 16.58
N LEU A 154 0.86 9.08 15.72
CA LEU A 154 1.18 9.47 14.35
C LEU A 154 -0.07 9.79 13.53
N GLU A 155 -1.10 8.96 13.65
CA GLU A 155 -2.40 9.19 13.03
C GLU A 155 -3.01 10.52 13.49
N CYS A 156 -2.93 10.85 14.78
CA CYS A 156 -3.36 12.14 15.31
C CYS A 156 -2.60 13.32 14.66
N ASP A 157 -1.27 13.21 14.52
CA ASP A 157 -0.46 14.22 13.83
C ASP A 157 -0.90 14.42 12.38
N TYR A 158 -1.30 13.35 11.67
CA TYR A 158 -1.78 13.47 10.29
C TYR A 158 -3.20 14.03 10.21
N ARG A 159 -4.11 13.57 11.08
CA ARG A 159 -5.49 14.06 11.20
C ARG A 159 -5.58 15.57 11.40
N GLU A 160 -4.70 16.09 12.24
CA GLU A 160 -4.67 17.49 12.65
C GLU A 160 -3.62 18.32 11.90
N LEU A 161 -2.94 17.71 10.92
CA LEU A 161 -1.86 18.33 10.12
C LEU A 161 -0.75 18.94 10.98
N GLY A 162 -0.47 18.27 12.09
CA GLY A 162 0.43 18.65 13.14
C GLY A 162 -0.14 18.21 14.49
N LEU A 163 0.73 17.71 15.37
CA LEU A 163 0.32 17.33 16.71
C LEU A 163 -0.20 18.56 17.49
N PRO A 164 -1.42 18.50 18.06
CA PRO A 164 -1.93 19.59 18.89
C PRO A 164 -1.01 19.91 20.08
N PRO A 165 -0.84 21.18 20.50
CA PRO A 165 0.12 21.56 21.55
C PRO A 165 -0.14 20.91 22.92
N ASP A 166 -1.40 20.71 23.27
CA ASP A 166 -1.86 20.02 24.47
C ASP A 166 -1.54 18.52 24.43
N VAL A 167 -1.75 17.88 23.27
CA VAL A 167 -1.34 16.50 23.01
C VAL A 167 0.18 16.36 23.11
N GLU A 168 0.94 17.26 22.48
CA GLU A 168 2.41 17.23 22.54
C GLU A 168 2.93 17.37 23.98
N LYS A 169 2.33 18.28 24.76
CA LYS A 169 2.65 18.46 26.18
C LYS A 169 2.39 17.20 27.00
N PHE A 170 1.27 16.52 26.75
CA PHE A 170 0.91 15.26 27.42
C PHE A 170 1.89 14.12 27.10
N LEU A 171 2.40 14.06 25.86
CA LEU A 171 3.22 12.94 25.38
C LEU A 171 4.72 13.09 25.64
N LYS A 172 5.22 14.31 25.89
CA LYS A 172 6.65 14.68 25.86
C LYS A 172 7.63 13.75 26.61
N ASN A 173 7.17 13.03 27.64
CA ASN A 173 8.00 12.15 28.47
C ASN A 173 7.67 10.65 28.33
N ARG A 174 6.76 10.28 27.43
CA ARG A 174 6.36 8.88 27.23
C ARG A 174 7.27 8.18 26.22
N ALA A 175 7.47 6.86 26.38
CA ALA A 175 8.34 6.08 25.51
C ALA A 175 7.81 5.98 24.06
N ASP A 176 6.49 5.86 23.91
CA ASP A 176 5.78 5.81 22.62
C ASP A 176 5.96 7.10 21.80
N TYR A 177 6.06 8.27 22.45
CA TYR A 177 6.36 9.54 21.77
C TYR A 177 7.71 9.52 21.02
N SER A 178 8.74 8.87 21.60
CA SER A 178 10.03 8.74 20.92
C SER A 178 9.96 7.88 19.65
N LEU A 179 9.11 6.84 19.67
CA LEU A 179 8.90 5.94 18.55
C LEU A 179 8.04 6.59 17.47
N TYR A 180 6.98 7.32 17.85
CA TYR A 180 6.20 8.19 16.96
C TYR A 180 7.11 9.11 16.14
N ARG A 181 8.04 9.83 16.79
CA ARG A 181 8.95 10.76 16.09
C ARG A 181 9.84 10.05 15.07
N ARG A 182 10.20 8.78 15.31
CA ARG A 182 10.93 7.95 14.34
C ARG A 182 10.03 7.60 13.16
N PHE A 183 8.83 7.08 13.41
CA PHE A 183 7.88 6.74 12.37
C PHE A 183 7.50 7.95 11.50
N LYS A 184 7.23 9.11 12.11
CA LYS A 184 6.97 10.37 11.40
C LYS A 184 8.07 10.72 10.41
N ARG A 185 9.34 10.53 10.78
CA ARG A 185 10.47 10.77 9.87
C ARG A 185 10.53 9.74 8.73
N LEU A 186 10.21 8.49 9.02
CA LEU A 186 10.25 7.41 8.03
C LEU A 186 9.12 7.52 6.99
N TYR A 187 7.93 7.95 7.40
CA TYR A 187 6.82 8.18 6.47
C TYR A 187 6.91 9.49 5.70
N LYS A 188 7.78 10.42 6.10
CA LYS A 188 7.98 11.69 5.41
C LYS A 188 8.36 11.46 3.94
N GLY A 189 7.69 12.17 3.04
CA GLY A 189 7.96 12.09 1.60
C GLY A 189 7.39 10.83 0.92
N SER A 190 6.28 10.27 1.44
CA SER A 190 5.57 9.15 0.80
C SER A 190 4.77 9.57 -0.45
N ASP A 191 5.23 10.57 -1.19
CA ASP A 191 4.46 11.27 -2.23
C ASP A 191 4.41 10.52 -3.57
N THR A 192 5.19 9.45 -3.69
CA THR A 192 5.19 8.56 -4.86
C THR A 192 5.02 7.11 -4.45
N PRO A 193 4.45 6.24 -5.31
CA PRO A 193 4.31 4.82 -5.01
C PRO A 193 5.61 4.11 -4.61
N ARG A 194 6.74 4.51 -5.21
CA ARG A 194 8.06 3.94 -4.92
C ARG A 194 8.55 4.35 -3.53
N LEU A 195 8.41 5.63 -3.19
CA LEU A 195 8.84 6.15 -1.89
C LEU A 195 7.96 5.58 -0.78
N MET A 196 6.63 5.57 -0.94
CA MET A 196 5.71 4.98 0.03
C MET A 196 6.05 3.50 0.32
N ARG A 197 6.36 2.72 -0.73
CA ARG A 197 6.79 1.32 -0.56
C ARG A 197 8.08 1.20 0.27
N THR A 198 9.06 2.06 -0.04
CA THR A 198 10.34 2.10 0.69
C THR A 198 10.12 2.47 2.15
N ASN A 199 9.19 3.39 2.41
CA ASN A 199 8.85 3.86 3.75
C ASN A 199 8.14 2.77 4.56
N ILE A 200 7.15 2.08 3.99
CA ILE A 200 6.50 0.90 4.60
C ILE A 200 7.55 -0.15 4.99
N LEU A 201 8.45 -0.51 4.08
CA LEU A 201 9.53 -1.47 4.36
C LEU A 201 10.48 -0.98 5.47
N SER A 202 10.73 0.32 5.53
CA SER A 202 11.57 0.93 6.57
C SER A 202 10.90 0.89 7.94
N ILE A 203 9.58 1.08 8.00
CA ILE A 203 8.79 0.96 9.22
C ILE A 203 8.79 -0.48 9.74
N ILE A 204 8.55 -1.47 8.87
CA ILE A 204 8.62 -2.90 9.23
C ILE A 204 9.98 -3.24 9.83
N ARG A 205 11.07 -2.73 9.24
CA ARG A 205 12.44 -2.89 9.77
C ARG A 205 12.62 -2.21 11.12
N GLU A 206 12.09 -1.00 11.30
CA GLU A 206 12.20 -0.26 12.56
C GLU A 206 11.45 -0.97 13.70
N ILE A 207 10.24 -1.47 13.42
CA ILE A 207 9.48 -2.31 14.36
C ILE A 207 10.29 -3.57 14.72
N SER A 208 10.87 -4.23 13.72
CA SER A 208 11.72 -5.39 13.98
C SER A 208 12.96 -5.07 14.81
N ASN A 209 13.57 -3.91 14.62
CA ASN A 209 14.72 -3.48 15.41
C ASN A 209 14.31 -3.11 16.84
N PHE A 210 13.14 -2.49 17.01
CA PHE A 210 12.57 -2.18 18.31
C PHE A 210 12.31 -3.45 19.11
N ASN A 211 11.57 -4.42 18.55
CA ASN A 211 11.27 -5.70 19.20
C ASN A 211 12.55 -6.48 19.57
N LYS A 212 13.56 -6.47 18.69
CA LYS A 212 14.87 -7.09 19.00
C LYS A 212 15.61 -6.42 20.16
N ARG A 213 15.42 -5.11 20.38
CA ARG A 213 16.06 -4.41 21.50
C ARG A 213 15.31 -4.65 22.80
N ASP A 214 13.98 -4.66 22.74
CA ASP A 214 13.10 -4.89 23.89
C ASP A 214 13.20 -6.33 24.40
N ASN A 215 13.26 -7.31 23.48
CA ASN A 215 13.42 -8.73 23.80
C ASN A 215 14.84 -9.15 24.20
N ARG A 216 15.85 -8.26 24.24
CA ARG A 216 17.18 -8.62 24.78
C ARG A 216 17.13 -9.08 26.25
N ASN A 217 16.01 -8.83 26.93
CA ASN A 217 15.77 -9.26 28.30
C ASN A 217 14.98 -10.58 28.41
N ASN A 218 14.54 -11.19 27.31
CA ASN A 218 13.78 -12.46 27.30
C ASN A 218 14.33 -13.39 26.20
N GLU A 219 15.11 -14.40 26.57
CA GLU A 219 15.87 -15.30 25.68
C GLU A 219 15.03 -16.28 24.82
N ILE A 220 13.71 -16.14 24.73
CA ILE A 220 12.86 -17.13 24.06
C ILE A 220 12.19 -16.51 22.82
N ASN A 221 12.62 -16.99 21.65
CA ASN A 221 12.15 -16.67 20.28
C ASN A 221 12.66 -15.35 19.65
N ASN A 222 13.96 -15.33 19.30
CA ASN A 222 14.63 -14.34 18.45
C ASN A 222 14.23 -14.35 16.96
N LYS A 223 12.95 -14.61 16.61
CA LYS A 223 12.49 -14.36 15.23
C LYS A 223 12.25 -12.86 15.06
N SER A 224 12.99 -12.27 14.12
CA SER A 224 12.82 -10.89 13.66
C SER A 224 11.37 -10.67 13.22
N PHE A 225 10.68 -9.63 13.72
CA PHE A 225 9.32 -9.27 13.29
C PHE A 225 9.21 -9.22 11.77
N ARG A 226 10.27 -8.73 11.10
CA ARG A 226 10.35 -8.72 9.64
C ARG A 226 10.29 -10.13 9.04
N ASP A 227 11.04 -11.07 9.60
CA ASP A 227 11.10 -12.44 9.06
C ASP A 227 9.76 -13.15 9.28
N THR A 228 9.07 -12.85 10.39
CA THR A 228 7.69 -13.28 10.60
C THR A 228 6.78 -12.64 9.56
N PHE A 229 6.82 -11.31 9.40
CA PHE A 229 6.00 -10.55 8.47
C PHE A 229 6.13 -11.04 7.02
N ASP A 230 7.36 -11.26 6.54
CA ASP A 230 7.64 -11.72 5.17
C ASP A 230 7.08 -13.13 4.87
N ASN A 231 6.71 -13.92 5.89
CA ASN A 231 6.03 -15.23 5.71
C ASN A 231 4.52 -15.08 5.46
N TYR A 232 3.90 -13.98 5.89
CA TYR A 232 2.45 -13.79 5.83
C TYR A 232 2.03 -12.76 4.78
N PHE A 233 2.92 -11.80 4.48
CA PHE A 233 2.63 -10.72 3.56
C PHE A 233 3.70 -10.53 2.51
N TYR A 234 3.29 -9.87 1.43
CA TYR A 234 4.19 -9.33 0.42
C TYR A 234 3.73 -7.93 0.04
N ILE A 235 4.69 -7.08 -0.31
CA ILE A 235 4.40 -5.74 -0.82
C ILE A 235 4.77 -5.75 -2.30
N PRO A 236 3.81 -5.73 -3.24
CA PRO A 236 4.09 -5.79 -4.66
C PRO A 236 5.08 -4.72 -5.07
N VAL A 237 6.27 -5.14 -5.48
CA VAL A 237 7.25 -4.25 -6.09
C VAL A 237 6.85 -4.11 -7.55
N LYS A 238 6.31 -2.95 -7.93
CA LYS A 238 6.27 -2.59 -9.35
C LYS A 238 7.70 -2.25 -9.76
N LEU A 239 8.42 -3.28 -10.21
CA LEU A 239 9.79 -3.19 -10.64
C LEU A 239 9.87 -2.19 -11.79
N ASN A 240 10.86 -1.30 -11.76
CA ASN A 240 11.21 -0.55 -12.97
C ASN A 240 11.88 -1.49 -13.99
N ASP A 241 12.03 -1.06 -15.23
CA ASP A 241 12.53 -1.96 -16.29
C ASP A 241 13.98 -2.42 -16.07
N GLN A 242 14.81 -1.66 -15.33
CA GLN A 242 16.13 -2.11 -14.91
C GLN A 242 16.04 -3.20 -13.82
N GLU A 243 15.15 -3.04 -12.84
CA GLU A 243 14.92 -4.01 -11.76
C GLU A 243 14.28 -5.30 -12.30
N LYS A 244 13.33 -5.20 -13.25
CA LYS A 244 12.80 -6.36 -13.99
C LYS A 244 13.92 -7.11 -14.71
N LYS A 245 14.81 -6.38 -15.40
CA LYS A 245 15.99 -6.96 -16.08
C LYS A 245 16.92 -7.67 -15.09
N LEU A 246 17.21 -7.05 -13.94
CA LEU A 246 18.06 -7.64 -12.91
C LEU A 246 17.44 -8.88 -12.25
N GLN A 247 16.12 -8.88 -12.02
CA GLN A 247 15.43 -10.01 -11.43
C GLN A 247 15.27 -11.18 -12.41
N ALA A 248 14.97 -10.89 -13.69
CA ALA A 248 15.03 -11.89 -14.75
C ALA A 248 16.42 -12.54 -14.83
N ASN A 249 17.50 -11.75 -14.72
CA ASN A 249 18.87 -12.31 -14.71
C ASN A 249 19.17 -13.20 -13.51
N LYS A 250 18.46 -13.01 -12.38
CA LYS A 250 18.63 -13.85 -11.18
C LYS A 250 17.79 -15.12 -11.22
N LEU A 251 16.64 -15.09 -11.91
CA LEU A 251 15.71 -16.21 -11.98
C LEU A 251 16.00 -17.15 -13.14
N PHE A 252 16.71 -16.68 -14.18
CA PHE A 252 17.02 -17.48 -15.36
C PHE A 252 18.52 -17.64 -15.56
N LYS A 253 18.98 -18.90 -15.68
CA LYS A 253 20.36 -19.21 -16.06
C LYS A 253 20.49 -18.97 -17.57
N ILE A 254 21.19 -17.90 -17.96
CA ILE A 254 21.37 -17.51 -19.36
C ILE A 254 22.40 -18.45 -19.99
N THR A 255 22.03 -19.15 -21.08
CA THR A 255 22.94 -20.09 -21.76
C THR A 255 23.58 -19.53 -23.03
N ARG A 256 23.00 -18.48 -23.64
CA ARG A 256 23.55 -17.84 -24.84
C ARG A 256 23.01 -16.41 -25.01
N GLU A 257 23.89 -15.48 -25.37
CA GLU A 257 23.53 -14.13 -25.82
C GLU A 257 23.90 -13.97 -27.31
N VAL A 258 22.99 -13.38 -28.09
CA VAL A 258 23.24 -12.99 -29.49
C VAL A 258 22.92 -11.51 -29.63
N ASP A 259 23.93 -10.72 -29.99
CA ASP A 259 23.79 -9.30 -30.31
C ASP A 259 23.70 -9.15 -31.85
N GLN A 260 22.56 -8.69 -32.34
CA GLN A 260 22.45 -8.15 -33.71
C GLN A 260 22.00 -6.71 -33.64
N LYS A 261 22.43 -5.90 -34.62
CA LYS A 261 22.40 -4.41 -34.66
C LYS A 261 21.23 -3.68 -33.97
N HIS A 262 20.04 -4.26 -33.84
CA HIS A 262 18.92 -3.70 -33.07
C HIS A 262 18.14 -4.70 -32.18
N HIS A 263 18.60 -5.93 -32.00
CA HIS A 263 17.91 -7.00 -31.28
C HIS A 263 18.87 -7.76 -30.35
N ARG A 264 18.60 -7.67 -29.05
CA ARG A 264 19.23 -8.50 -28.01
C ARG A 264 18.32 -9.66 -27.67
N LEU A 265 18.75 -10.87 -28.01
CA LEU A 265 18.03 -12.10 -27.71
C LEU A 265 18.77 -12.89 -26.64
N ARG A 266 18.02 -13.39 -25.65
CA ARG A 266 18.53 -14.29 -24.61
C ARG A 266 17.83 -15.64 -24.69
N LEU A 267 18.62 -16.69 -24.83
CA LEU A 267 18.15 -18.07 -24.77
C LEU A 267 18.11 -18.52 -23.30
N LEU A 268 16.96 -19.03 -22.87
CA LEU A 268 16.72 -19.52 -21.51
C LEU A 268 16.90 -21.05 -21.45
N THR A 269 17.21 -21.58 -20.25
CA THR A 269 17.42 -23.02 -20.01
C THR A 269 16.24 -23.93 -20.35
N ASN A 270 15.03 -23.38 -20.45
CA ASN A 270 13.81 -24.08 -20.86
C ASN A 270 13.53 -24.00 -22.37
N ASN A 271 14.49 -23.54 -23.18
CA ASN A 271 14.37 -23.32 -24.63
C ASN A 271 13.40 -22.19 -25.04
N GLU A 272 13.14 -21.22 -24.15
CA GLU A 272 12.40 -20.00 -24.46
C GLU A 272 13.36 -18.83 -24.77
N VAL A 273 12.91 -17.82 -25.52
CA VAL A 273 13.74 -16.69 -25.94
C VAL A 273 13.06 -15.35 -25.64
N VAL A 274 13.80 -14.44 -25.00
CA VAL A 274 13.31 -13.10 -24.61
C VAL A 274 14.03 -12.01 -25.40
N LYS A 275 13.26 -11.07 -25.97
CA LYS A 275 13.77 -9.88 -26.66
C LYS A 275 13.86 -8.70 -25.68
N LEU A 276 15.10 -8.34 -25.32
CA LEU A 276 15.40 -7.47 -24.16
C LEU A 276 14.95 -6.01 -24.26
N LEU A 277 14.59 -5.53 -25.44
CA LEU A 277 14.21 -4.13 -25.64
C LEU A 277 12.71 -3.88 -25.44
N ASN A 278 11.86 -4.90 -25.64
CA ASN A 278 10.40 -4.72 -25.67
C ASN A 278 9.66 -5.63 -24.66
N GLY A 279 10.31 -6.68 -24.15
CA GLY A 279 9.70 -7.58 -23.16
C GLY A 279 8.79 -8.67 -23.74
N ASP A 280 8.65 -8.73 -25.07
CA ASP A 280 7.88 -9.77 -25.75
C ASP A 280 8.53 -11.15 -25.60
N ILE A 281 7.71 -12.16 -25.30
CA ILE A 281 8.09 -13.57 -25.18
C ILE A 281 7.66 -14.27 -26.48
N TYR A 282 8.61 -14.87 -27.19
CA TYR A 282 8.33 -15.62 -28.41
C TYR A 282 8.28 -17.11 -28.14
N SER A 283 7.48 -17.83 -28.93
CA SER A 283 7.54 -19.30 -28.94
C SER A 283 8.88 -19.79 -29.49
N LYS A 284 9.26 -21.01 -29.14
CA LYS A 284 10.49 -21.66 -29.59
C LYS A 284 10.66 -21.62 -31.11
N ASP A 285 9.58 -21.84 -31.87
CA ASP A 285 9.61 -21.89 -33.33
C ASP A 285 9.77 -20.50 -33.97
N GLN A 286 9.19 -19.46 -33.36
CA GLN A 286 9.36 -18.07 -33.80
C GLN A 286 10.81 -17.61 -33.63
N ALA A 287 11.45 -17.98 -32.51
CA ALA A 287 12.85 -17.67 -32.26
C ALA A 287 13.79 -18.46 -33.18
N ARG A 288 13.48 -19.73 -33.46
CA ARG A 288 14.27 -20.59 -34.35
C ARG A 288 14.29 -20.07 -35.77
N ASN A 289 13.13 -19.69 -36.32
CA ASN A 289 13.05 -19.00 -37.61
C ASN A 289 13.84 -17.69 -37.64
N PHE A 290 13.91 -16.96 -36.53
CA PHE A 290 14.70 -15.73 -36.46
C PHE A 290 16.21 -16.02 -36.49
N LEU A 291 16.66 -17.03 -35.76
CA LEU A 291 18.07 -17.44 -35.67
C LEU A 291 18.59 -18.09 -36.95
N ASP A 292 17.76 -18.93 -37.59
CA ASP A 292 18.11 -19.64 -38.83
C ASP A 292 18.22 -18.65 -40.01
N ASN A 293 17.50 -17.53 -39.97
CA ASN A 293 17.60 -16.45 -40.96
C ASN A 293 18.67 -15.41 -40.63
N SER A 294 19.35 -15.51 -39.48
CA SER A 294 20.27 -14.49 -38.97
C SER A 294 21.75 -14.89 -39.07
N SER A 295 22.13 -15.60 -40.13
CA SER A 295 23.44 -16.25 -40.35
C SER A 295 24.68 -15.32 -40.44
N ALA A 296 24.73 -14.22 -39.67
CA ALA A 296 25.86 -13.28 -39.62
C ALA A 296 26.04 -12.58 -38.24
N GLY A 297 25.62 -13.21 -37.13
CA GLY A 297 25.89 -12.68 -35.78
C GLY A 297 26.94 -13.51 -35.05
N GLU A 298 27.96 -12.87 -34.50
CA GLU A 298 28.94 -13.52 -33.62
C GLU A 298 28.23 -14.11 -32.39
N ILE A 299 28.45 -15.40 -32.16
CA ILE A 299 27.86 -16.10 -31.04
C ILE A 299 28.92 -16.27 -29.96
N TYR A 300 28.68 -15.70 -28.79
CA TYR A 300 29.53 -15.91 -27.62
C TYR A 300 28.89 -16.98 -26.71
N SER A 301 29.65 -18.03 -26.39
CA SER A 301 29.32 -18.96 -25.30
C SER A 301 29.85 -18.39 -23.99
N VAL A 302 29.04 -18.42 -22.93
CA VAL A 302 29.48 -18.18 -21.54
C VAL A 302 29.75 -19.52 -20.88
#